data_AF-A0AAV5ZBC0-F1
#
_entry.id   AF-A0AAV5ZBC0-F1
#
_cell.length_a   1.000
_cell.length_b   1.000
_cell.length_c   1.000
_cell.angle_alpha   90.00
_cell.angle_beta   90.00
_cell.angle_gamma   90.00
#
_symmetry.space_group_name_H-M   'P 1'
#
loop_
_entity.id
_entity.type
_entity.pdbx_description
1 polymer ?
#
loop_
_entity_poly.entity_id
_entity_poly.type
_entity_poly.pdbx_seq_one_letter_code
_entity_poly.pdbx_strand_id
1 'polypeptide(L)'
;MLVAVAVIALGEASGAVIGAVRPVVARWAAARIAARPQAHGLTGSAEYDDEVRDRAVFATEAGLSFLHTHAEGLGLVAFFATTLVASVVGRRRVRAVLYALLVAGALFPVGYLVYALAVLQWGRETGIELAETWVLTPLGTAAIVGLLGLAVALARAPATPESS
;
A
#
# COMPACT_ATOMS: atom_id res chain seq x y z
N MET A 1 -0.53 12.94 10.97
CA MET A 1 -0.07 12.15 12.13
C MET A 1 -0.95 10.93 12.43
N LEU A 2 -2.25 11.08 12.70
CA LEU A 2 -3.13 9.92 13.00
C LEU A 2 -3.05 8.82 11.93
N VAL A 3 -3.15 9.18 10.65
CA VAL A 3 -3.08 8.21 9.54
C VAL A 3 -1.74 7.45 9.55
N ALA A 4 -0.62 8.14 9.78
CA ALA A 4 0.69 7.50 9.85
C ALA A 4 0.76 6.49 11.01
N VAL A 5 0.27 6.88 12.19
CA VAL A 5 0.21 5.98 13.36
C VAL A 5 -0.69 4.77 13.10
N ALA A 6 -1.86 4.99 12.48
CA ALA A 6 -2.78 3.92 12.12
C ALA A 6 -2.15 2.94 11.11
N VAL A 7 -1.41 3.46 10.13
CA VAL A 7 -0.70 2.64 9.13
C VAL A 7 0.42 1.84 9.79
N ILE A 8 1.22 2.44 10.69
CA ILE A 8 2.23 1.71 11.47
C ILE A 8 1.58 0.59 12.27
N ALA A 9 0.54 0.90 13.05
CA ALA A 9 -0.17 -0.08 13.86
C ALA A 9 -0.75 -1.22 13.01
N LEU A 10 -1.25 -0.91 11.81
CA LEU A 10 -1.73 -1.90 10.85
C LEU A 10 -0.59 -2.79 10.33
N GLY A 11 0.56 -2.19 10.00
CA GLY A 11 1.76 -2.90 9.56
C GLY A 11 2.24 -3.91 10.61
N GLU A 12 2.43 -3.45 11.84
CA GLU A 12 2.82 -4.29 12.98
C GLU A 12 1.83 -5.43 13.23
N ALA A 13 0.53 -5.11 13.28
CA ALA A 13 -0.52 -6.10 13.49
C ALA A 13 -0.54 -7.15 12.37
N SER A 14 -0.40 -6.70 11.11
CA SER A 14 -0.38 -7.60 9.95
C SER A 14 0.84 -8.53 9.95
N GLY A 15 2.02 -8.04 10.35
CA GLY A 15 3.23 -8.85 10.49
C GLY A 15 3.10 -9.93 11.56
N ALA A 16 2.59 -9.54 12.73
CA ALA A 16 2.41 -10.44 13.87
C ALA A 16 1.48 -11.63 13.54
N VAL A 17 0.50 -11.44 12.66
CA VAL A 17 -0.50 -12.48 12.37
C VAL A 17 -0.28 -13.22 11.06
N ILE A 18 0.51 -12.69 10.11
CA ILE A 18 0.70 -13.28 8.76
C ILE A 18 1.07 -14.76 8.81
N GLY A 19 2.00 -15.15 9.69
CA GLY A 19 2.42 -16.55 9.79
C GLY A 19 1.30 -17.48 10.26
N ALA A 20 0.50 -17.02 11.22
CA ALA A 20 -0.61 -17.81 11.79
C ALA A 20 -1.83 -17.87 10.85
N VAL A 21 -2.12 -16.79 10.12
CA VAL A 21 -3.30 -16.72 9.25
C VAL A 21 -3.05 -17.25 7.84
N ARG A 22 -1.79 -17.39 7.41
CA ARG A 22 -1.45 -17.83 6.04
C ARG A 22 -2.18 -19.11 5.61
N PRO A 23 -2.23 -20.21 6.40
CA PRO A 23 -2.96 -21.41 5.98
C PRO A 23 -4.47 -21.17 5.83
N VAL A 24 -5.05 -20.27 6.63
CA VAL A 24 -6.48 -19.90 6.54
C VAL A 24 -6.73 -19.08 5.27
N VAL A 25 -5.86 -18.11 4.99
CA VAL A 25 -5.93 -17.26 3.80
C VAL A 25 -5.76 -18.10 2.54
N ALA A 26 -4.79 -19.03 2.50
CA ALA A 26 -4.57 -19.93 1.37
C ALA A 26 -5.83 -20.77 1.05
N ARG A 27 -6.43 -21.40 2.06
CA ARG A 27 -7.67 -22.18 1.89
C ARG A 27 -8.84 -21.33 1.43
N TRP A 28 -9.00 -20.15 2.02
CA TRP A 28 -10.05 -19.21 1.64
C TRP A 28 -9.88 -18.70 0.20
N ALA A 29 -8.65 -18.36 -0.18
CA ALA A 29 -8.29 -17.93 -1.53
C ALA A 29 -8.57 -19.05 -2.55
N ALA A 30 -8.10 -20.27 -2.29
CA ALA A 30 -8.34 -21.41 -3.16
C ALA A 30 -9.84 -21.67 -3.40
N ALA A 31 -10.67 -21.58 -2.34
CA ALA A 31 -12.12 -21.71 -2.46
C ALA A 31 -12.74 -20.59 -3.31
N ARG A 32 -12.28 -19.34 -3.15
CA ARG A 32 -12.75 -18.19 -3.96
C ARG A 32 -12.36 -18.30 -5.42
N ILE A 33 -11.16 -18.79 -5.71
CA ILE A 33 -10.65 -19.01 -7.07
C ILE A 33 -11.46 -20.11 -7.75
N ALA A 34 -11.66 -21.25 -7.08
CA ALA A 34 -12.45 -22.36 -7.60
C ALA A 34 -13.91 -21.96 -7.89
N ALA A 35 -14.47 -21.02 -7.14
CA ALA A 35 -15.82 -20.49 -7.37
C ALA A 35 -15.92 -19.55 -8.60
N ARG A 36 -14.80 -19.19 -9.25
CA ARG A 36 -14.76 -18.24 -10.39
C ARG A 36 -13.84 -18.70 -11.51
N PRO A 37 -14.06 -19.89 -12.09
CA PRO A 37 -13.13 -20.49 -13.04
C PRO A 37 -12.84 -19.58 -14.25
N GLN A 38 -13.85 -18.89 -14.77
CA GLN A 38 -13.71 -17.99 -15.92
C GLN A 38 -12.80 -16.80 -15.66
N ALA A 39 -12.89 -16.19 -14.48
CA ALA A 39 -12.05 -15.04 -14.11
C ALA A 39 -10.57 -15.43 -13.97
N HIS A 40 -10.31 -16.69 -13.64
CA HIS A 40 -8.97 -17.22 -13.44
C HIS A 40 -8.47 -18.03 -14.64
N GLY A 41 -9.25 -18.16 -15.71
CA GLY A 41 -8.87 -18.95 -16.89
C GLY A 41 -8.77 -20.46 -16.64
N LEU A 42 -9.50 -20.97 -15.64
CA LEU A 42 -9.50 -22.40 -15.32
C LEU A 42 -10.23 -23.20 -16.41
N THR A 43 -9.61 -24.30 -16.82
CA THR A 43 -10.03 -25.16 -17.94
C THR A 43 -10.82 -26.39 -17.48
N GLY A 44 -10.72 -26.75 -16.20
CA GLY A 44 -11.26 -27.98 -15.63
C GLY A 44 -10.27 -29.15 -15.63
N SER A 45 -9.08 -29.00 -16.24
CA SER A 45 -8.00 -29.99 -16.17
C SER A 45 -7.09 -29.67 -14.98
N ALA A 46 -6.95 -30.62 -14.05
CA ALA A 46 -6.09 -30.45 -12.87
C ALA A 46 -4.63 -30.11 -13.25
N GLU A 47 -4.09 -30.78 -14.27
CA GLU A 47 -2.70 -30.58 -14.73
C GLU A 47 -2.42 -29.11 -15.14
N TYR A 48 -3.40 -28.42 -15.71
CA TYR A 48 -3.25 -27.02 -16.12
C TYR A 48 -3.71 -26.03 -15.05
N ASP A 49 -4.76 -26.38 -14.31
CA ASP A 49 -5.42 -25.47 -13.37
C ASP A 49 -4.66 -25.33 -12.04
N ASP A 50 -3.88 -26.32 -11.64
CA ASP A 50 -3.15 -26.31 -10.36
C ASP A 50 -2.12 -25.18 -10.32
N GLU A 51 -1.31 -25.01 -11.36
CA GLU A 51 -0.34 -23.90 -11.42
C GLU A 51 -1.04 -22.53 -11.43
N VAL A 52 -2.17 -22.40 -12.13
CA VAL A 52 -2.93 -21.16 -12.18
C VAL A 52 -3.50 -20.80 -10.80
N ARG A 53 -4.05 -21.80 -10.10
CA ARG A 53 -4.57 -21.63 -8.73
C ARG A 53 -3.45 -21.25 -7.78
N ASP A 54 -2.32 -21.94 -7.81
CA ASP A 54 -1.20 -21.68 -6.92
C ASP A 54 -0.64 -20.28 -7.11
N ARG A 55 -0.50 -19.81 -8.36
CA ARG A 55 -0.07 -18.43 -8.64
C ARG A 55 -1.07 -17.38 -8.14
N ALA A 56 -2.37 -17.63 -8.24
CA ALA A 56 -3.40 -16.73 -7.75
C ALA A 56 -3.48 -16.70 -6.21
N VAL A 57 -3.34 -17.85 -5.54
CA VAL A 57 -3.22 -17.94 -4.08
C VAL A 57 -1.97 -17.20 -3.62
N PHE A 58 -0.83 -17.46 -4.24
CA PHE A 58 0.43 -16.79 -3.92
C PHE A 58 0.33 -15.27 -4.07
N ALA A 59 -0.25 -14.78 -5.17
CA ALA A 59 -0.46 -13.34 -5.36
C ALA A 59 -1.38 -12.73 -4.28
N THR A 60 -2.38 -13.46 -3.82
CA THR A 60 -3.25 -13.03 -2.71
C THR A 60 -2.46 -12.91 -1.40
N GLU A 61 -1.61 -13.89 -1.08
CA GLU A 61 -0.73 -13.86 0.10
C GLU A 61 0.35 -12.77 0.00
N ALA A 62 0.86 -12.54 -1.20
CA ALA A 62 1.83 -11.48 -1.49
C ALA A 62 1.22 -10.11 -1.16
N GLY A 63 -0.06 -9.87 -1.46
CA GLY A 63 -0.74 -8.63 -1.08
C GLY A 63 -0.70 -8.36 0.43
N LEU A 64 -0.88 -9.38 1.28
CA LEU A 64 -0.75 -9.22 2.73
C LEU A 64 0.71 -8.93 3.14
N SER A 65 1.67 -9.62 2.53
CA SER A 65 3.09 -9.41 2.78
C SER A 65 3.53 -7.99 2.38
N PHE A 66 3.01 -7.48 1.26
CA PHE A 66 3.25 -6.13 0.79
C PHE A 66 2.58 -5.08 1.68
N LEU A 67 1.36 -5.32 2.15
CA LEU A 67 0.71 -4.47 3.16
C LEU A 67 1.63 -4.29 4.37
N HIS A 68 2.09 -5.38 4.97
CA HIS A 68 2.94 -5.36 6.15
C HIS A 68 4.24 -4.56 5.91
N THR A 69 5.01 -4.97 4.91
CA THR A 69 6.32 -4.37 4.61
C THR A 69 6.23 -2.89 4.24
N HIS A 70 5.22 -2.51 3.45
CA HIS A 70 5.05 -1.10 3.08
C HIS A 70 4.44 -0.25 4.18
N ALA A 71 3.57 -0.82 5.04
CA ALA A 71 2.99 -0.09 6.16
C ALA A 71 4.04 0.32 7.19
N GLU A 72 4.99 -0.55 7.50
CA GLU A 72 6.12 -0.23 8.38
C GLU A 72 6.97 0.92 7.81
N GLY A 73 7.38 0.79 6.54
CA GLY A 73 8.23 1.78 5.89
C GLY A 73 7.54 3.13 5.68
N LEU A 74 6.39 3.14 4.99
CA LEU A 74 5.67 4.38 4.65
C LEU A 74 5.02 5.04 5.86
N GLY A 75 4.62 4.26 6.86
CA GLY A 75 4.07 4.80 8.11
C GLY A 75 5.07 5.72 8.81
N LEU A 76 6.32 5.26 8.96
CA LEU A 76 7.40 6.07 9.54
C LEU A 76 7.73 7.30 8.68
N VAL A 77 7.88 7.11 7.35
CA VAL A 77 8.13 8.21 6.43
C VAL A 77 7.05 9.29 6.51
N ALA A 78 5.77 8.89 6.52
CA ALA A 78 4.65 9.81 6.64
C ALA A 78 4.62 10.52 8.01
N PHE A 79 4.97 9.83 9.10
CA PHE A 79 5.06 10.43 10.43
C PHE A 79 6.09 11.57 10.45
N PHE A 80 7.33 11.29 10.00
CA PHE A 80 8.39 12.30 9.96
C PHE A 80 8.10 13.42 8.97
N ALA A 81 7.67 13.09 7.75
CA ALA A 81 7.36 14.08 6.73
C ALA A 81 6.25 15.04 7.19
N THR A 82 5.18 14.53 7.79
CA THR A 82 4.09 15.39 8.28
C THR A 82 4.49 16.26 9.47
N THR A 83 5.42 15.78 10.30
CA THR A 83 6.04 16.57 11.38
C THR A 83 6.89 17.70 10.80
N LEU A 84 7.75 17.41 9.83
CA LEU A 84 8.56 18.42 9.14
C LEU A 84 7.69 19.47 8.45
N VAL A 85 6.63 19.05 7.76
CA VAL A 85 5.66 19.98 7.15
C VAL A 85 5.07 20.94 8.20
N ALA A 86 4.76 20.45 9.40
CA ALA A 86 4.23 21.29 10.48
C ALA A 86 5.24 22.36 10.93
N SER A 87 6.52 21.99 10.98
CA SER A 87 7.60 22.84 11.47
C SER A 87 8.09 23.86 10.46
N VAL A 88 8.21 23.50 9.17
CA VAL A 88 8.93 24.31 8.17
C VAL A 88 8.01 25.03 7.19
N VAL A 89 6.74 24.61 7.06
CA VAL A 89 5.81 25.17 6.06
C VAL A 89 4.86 26.16 6.70
N GLY A 90 5.23 27.45 6.68
CA GLY A 90 4.41 28.54 7.22
C GLY A 90 3.12 28.81 6.42
N ARG A 91 3.15 28.64 5.10
CA ARG A 91 2.03 29.00 4.21
C ARG A 91 0.91 27.97 4.24
N ARG A 92 -0.25 28.34 4.80
CA ARG A 92 -1.42 27.45 5.03
C ARG A 92 -1.83 26.61 3.81
N ARG A 93 -1.91 27.21 2.62
CA ARG A 93 -2.32 26.50 1.40
C ARG A 93 -1.31 25.41 1.00
N VAL A 94 -0.02 25.72 1.05
CA VAL A 94 1.05 24.75 0.73
C VAL A 94 1.04 23.60 1.74
N ARG A 95 0.92 23.93 3.03
CA ARG A 95 0.80 22.93 4.08
C ARG A 95 -0.39 21.99 3.87
N ALA A 96 -1.56 22.54 3.52
CA ALA A 96 -2.75 21.73 3.24
C ALA A 96 -2.54 20.76 2.06
N VAL A 97 -1.94 21.23 0.96
CA VAL A 97 -1.61 20.39 -0.20
C VAL A 97 -0.62 19.29 0.16
N LEU A 98 0.46 19.61 0.87
CA LEU A 98 1.44 18.63 1.31
C LEU A 98 0.83 17.58 2.24
N TYR A 99 -0.05 17.98 3.16
CA TYR A 99 -0.77 17.02 3.99
C TYR A 99 -1.71 16.14 3.19
N ALA A 100 -2.45 16.68 2.23
CA ALA A 100 -3.33 15.87 1.38
C ALA A 100 -2.53 14.81 0.61
N LEU A 101 -1.41 15.21 -0.01
CA LEU A 101 -0.52 14.31 -0.75
C LEU A 101 0.11 13.24 0.14
N LEU A 102 0.64 13.63 1.31
CA LEU A 102 1.27 12.69 2.24
C LEU A 102 0.25 11.75 2.90
N VAL A 103 -0.97 12.22 3.19
CA VAL A 103 -2.04 11.36 3.69
C VAL A 103 -2.50 10.37 2.63
N ALA A 104 -2.71 10.82 1.39
CA ALA A 104 -3.02 9.92 0.28
C ALA A 104 -1.89 8.89 0.09
N GLY A 105 -0.64 9.34 0.06
CA GLY A 105 0.53 8.45 -0.03
C GLY A 105 0.64 7.45 1.12
N ALA A 106 0.32 7.86 2.35
CA ALA A 106 0.33 6.95 3.51
C ALA A 106 -0.70 5.82 3.40
N LEU A 107 -1.74 5.96 2.58
CA LEU A 107 -2.72 4.90 2.34
C LEU A 107 -2.26 3.87 1.31
N PHE A 108 -1.13 4.07 0.63
CA PHE A 108 -0.57 3.13 -0.36
C PHE A 108 -0.50 1.67 0.14
N PRO A 109 -0.04 1.37 1.38
CA PRO A 109 0.01 -0.01 1.86
C PRO A 109 -1.37 -0.68 1.90
N VAL A 110 -2.42 0.06 2.25
CA VAL A 110 -3.81 -0.43 2.25
C VAL A 110 -4.27 -0.80 0.84
N GLY A 111 -3.68 -0.18 -0.19
CA GLY A 111 -3.90 -0.55 -1.59
C GLY A 111 -3.55 -2.01 -1.90
N TYR A 112 -2.65 -2.64 -1.14
CA TYR A 112 -2.34 -4.06 -1.32
C TYR A 112 -3.44 -5.01 -0.83
N LEU A 113 -4.37 -4.54 0.00
CA LEU A 113 -5.62 -5.28 0.27
C LEU A 113 -6.53 -5.25 -0.96
N VAL A 114 -6.62 -4.10 -1.64
CA VAL A 114 -7.36 -3.99 -2.90
C VAL A 114 -6.73 -4.89 -3.96
N TYR A 115 -5.39 -4.91 -4.05
CA TYR A 115 -4.65 -5.85 -4.88
C TYR A 115 -5.04 -7.30 -4.62
N ALA A 116 -4.97 -7.76 -3.37
CA ALA A 116 -5.29 -9.14 -3.02
C ALA A 116 -6.75 -9.50 -3.36
N LEU A 117 -7.68 -8.59 -3.06
CA LEU A 117 -9.10 -8.78 -3.37
C LEU A 117 -9.38 -8.76 -4.88
N ALA A 118 -8.68 -7.89 -5.63
CA ALA A 118 -8.81 -7.78 -7.07
C ALA A 118 -8.33 -9.04 -7.77
N VAL A 119 -7.18 -9.60 -7.33
CA VAL A 119 -6.69 -10.91 -7.79
C VAL A 119 -7.76 -11.99 -7.61
N LEU A 120 -8.39 -12.08 -6.44
CA LEU A 120 -9.44 -13.06 -6.17
C LEU A 120 -10.72 -12.85 -7.01
N GLN A 121 -10.99 -11.62 -7.41
CA GLN A 121 -12.22 -11.25 -8.10
C GLN A 121 -12.11 -11.35 -9.62
N TRP A 122 -10.97 -10.95 -10.19
CA TRP A 122 -10.78 -10.79 -11.63
C TRP A 122 -9.65 -11.63 -12.22
N GLY A 123 -9.02 -12.49 -11.42
CA GLY A 123 -7.81 -13.20 -11.86
C GLY A 123 -6.55 -12.41 -11.56
N ARG A 124 -5.40 -13.09 -11.62
CA ARG A 124 -4.12 -12.53 -11.21
C ARG A 124 -3.75 -11.31 -12.06
N GLU A 125 -3.65 -11.48 -13.37
CA GLU A 125 -3.16 -10.44 -14.29
C GLU A 125 -4.06 -9.20 -14.26
N THR A 126 -5.37 -9.39 -14.50
CA THR A 126 -6.34 -8.27 -14.51
C THR A 126 -6.51 -7.64 -13.13
N GLY A 127 -6.52 -8.45 -12.06
CA GLY A 127 -6.63 -7.94 -10.69
C GLY A 127 -5.44 -7.06 -10.31
N ILE A 128 -4.22 -7.48 -10.67
CA ILE A 128 -3.00 -6.69 -10.46
C ILE A 128 -3.06 -5.39 -11.24
N GLU A 129 -3.33 -5.45 -12.54
CA GLU A 129 -3.37 -4.27 -13.41
C GLU A 129 -4.37 -3.22 -12.90
N LEU A 130 -5.57 -3.65 -12.48
CA LEU A 130 -6.58 -2.75 -11.94
C LEU A 130 -6.12 -2.11 -10.62
N ALA A 131 -5.58 -2.89 -9.70
CA ALA A 131 -5.09 -2.38 -8.43
C ALA A 131 -3.92 -1.41 -8.63
N GLU A 132 -2.99 -1.73 -9.53
CA GLU A 132 -1.85 -0.88 -9.85
C GLU A 132 -2.28 0.42 -10.50
N THR A 133 -3.14 0.36 -11.51
CA THR A 133 -3.57 1.53 -12.28
C THR A 133 -4.40 2.49 -11.44
N TRP A 134 -5.37 1.97 -10.69
CA TRP A 134 -6.39 2.80 -10.06
C TRP A 134 -6.15 3.09 -8.58
N VAL A 135 -5.27 2.34 -7.92
CA VAL A 135 -5.04 2.48 -6.48
C VAL A 135 -3.56 2.71 -6.17
N LEU A 136 -2.69 1.76 -6.49
CA LEU A 136 -1.29 1.83 -6.05
C LEU A 136 -0.54 2.97 -6.75
N THR A 137 -0.66 3.12 -8.07
CA THR A 137 0.04 4.16 -8.82
C THR A 137 -0.37 5.57 -8.40
N PRO A 138 -1.67 5.90 -8.27
CA PRO A 138 -2.08 7.23 -7.77
C PRO A 138 -1.61 7.52 -6.35
N LEU A 139 -1.73 6.56 -5.43
CA LEU A 139 -1.30 6.74 -4.04
C LEU A 139 0.23 6.86 -3.94
N GLY A 140 0.97 5.99 -4.64
CA GLY A 140 2.43 6.04 -4.71
C GLY A 140 2.93 7.35 -5.32
N THR A 141 2.27 7.81 -6.39
CA THR A 141 2.55 9.12 -6.99
C THR A 141 2.31 10.26 -6.00
N ALA A 142 1.20 10.22 -5.26
CA ALA A 142 0.92 11.22 -4.23
C ALA A 142 2.00 11.25 -3.14
N ALA A 143 2.51 10.09 -2.71
CA ALA A 143 3.63 9.99 -1.77
C ALA A 143 4.89 10.67 -2.34
N ILE A 144 5.28 10.33 -3.57
CA ILE A 144 6.47 10.89 -4.24
C ILE A 144 6.34 12.41 -4.38
N VAL A 145 5.22 12.90 -4.94
CA VAL A 145 5.00 14.34 -5.15
C VAL A 145 4.95 15.09 -3.81
N GLY A 146 4.33 14.50 -2.78
CA GLY A 146 4.31 15.06 -1.43
C GLY A 146 5.70 15.21 -0.82
N LEU A 147 6.54 14.18 -0.94
CA LEU A 147 7.93 14.19 -0.45
C LEU A 147 8.82 15.16 -1.23
N LEU A 148 8.70 15.20 -2.56
CA LEU A 148 9.41 16.18 -3.39
C LEU A 148 9.00 17.61 -3.04
N GLY A 149 7.70 17.85 -2.83
CA GLY A 149 7.20 19.14 -2.39
C GLY A 149 7.75 19.57 -1.03
N LEU A 150 7.87 18.63 -0.09
CA LEU A 150 8.50 18.87 1.21
C LEU A 150 10.00 19.17 1.06
N ALA A 151 10.73 18.41 0.25
CA ALA A 151 12.16 18.64 0.00
C ALA A 151 12.41 20.05 -0.56
N VAL A 152 11.55 20.50 -1.49
CA VAL A 152 11.58 21.86 -2.04
C VAL A 152 11.26 22.91 -0.97
N ALA A 153 10.34 22.64 -0.04
CA ALA A 153 10.04 23.55 1.06
C ALA A 153 11.21 23.68 2.04
N LEU A 154 11.89 22.57 2.35
CA LEU A 154 13.09 22.53 3.19
C LEU A 154 14.24 23.31 2.56
N ALA A 155 14.48 23.13 1.26
CA ALA A 155 15.52 23.87 0.53
C ALA A 155 15.29 25.39 0.49
N ARG A 156 14.05 25.84 0.74
CA ARG A 156 13.67 27.26 0.79
C ARG A 156 13.49 27.79 2.21
N ALA A 157 13.68 26.97 3.24
CA ALA A 157 13.60 27.42 4.61
C ALA A 157 14.82 28.31 4.91
N PRO A 158 14.64 29.51 5.50
CA PRO A 158 15.76 30.37 5.86
C PRO A 158 16.65 29.68 6.91
N ALA A 159 17.97 29.79 6.75
CA ALA A 159 18.92 29.32 7.75
C ALA A 159 18.69 30.08 9.07
N THR A 160 18.62 29.35 10.19
CA THR A 160 18.60 29.96 11.53
C THR A 160 19.90 30.73 11.73
N PRO A 161 19.87 32.04 12.05
CA PRO A 161 21.10 32.77 12.34
C PRO A 161 21.75 32.15 13.57
N GLU A 162 23.01 31.73 13.44
CA GLU A 162 23.84 31.30 14.56
C GLU A 162 23.95 32.47 15.54
N SER A 163 23.44 32.26 16.76
CA SER A 163 23.57 33.23 17.85
C SER A 163 25.04 33.39 18.21
N SER A 164 25.61 34.54 17.83
CA SER A 164 26.91 35.03 18.27
C SER A 164 26.88 35.48 19.73
#